data_AF-A0A967CTB7-F1
#
_entry.id   AF-A0A967CTB7-F1
#
_cell.length_a   1.000
_cell.length_b   1.000
_cell.length_c   1.000
_cell.angle_alpha   90.00
_cell.angle_beta   90.00
_cell.angle_gamma   90.00
#
_symmetry.space_group_name_H-M   'P 1'
#
loop_
_entity.id
_entity.type
_entity.pdbx_description
1 polymer ?
#
loop_
_entity_poly.entity_id
_entity_poly.type
_entity_poly.pdbx_seq_one_letter_code
_entity_poly.pdbx_strand_id
1 'polypeptide(L)'
;MIRIVLLALLAVTALATGAGAQPAALSSYGKAERRDPLFLRFNQMADRYWVNTETMAASHKVVAVPMPRQCAFLYADSYSRGQMSEREVQEVALSNCNRRLAELGPLGENYSVDCQCKVVISNGVYVVPRDTLPDDSFGPASIFYRDDRGNVARLNGVARYGALIGRDRSVTFTVDNVRAEPVCDGTFTNEGPNSGKFSLSCFGGKFSGNGTYERKTGAPNDHIVARGQTSRGLPVVLVIGLPSQLAAGTYGGI
;
A
#
# COMPACT_ATOMS: atom_id res chain seq x y z
N MET A 1 2.16 -9.70 71.23
CA MET A 1 1.15 -9.96 70.17
C MET A 1 1.61 -9.26 68.91
N ILE A 2 2.13 -10.04 67.98
CA ILE A 2 2.74 -9.64 66.71
C ILE A 2 1.65 -9.67 65.62
N ARG A 3 1.43 -8.56 64.92
CA ARG A 3 0.64 -8.44 63.68
C ARG A 3 1.42 -7.45 62.81
N ILE A 4 2.25 -7.83 61.83
CA ILE A 4 1.96 -8.54 60.57
C ILE A 4 0.62 -8.07 59.98
N VAL A 5 0.66 -7.12 59.05
CA VAL A 5 0.46 -7.33 57.60
C VAL A 5 0.67 -5.97 56.90
N LEU A 6 1.74 -5.90 56.10
CA LEU A 6 1.93 -4.94 55.01
C LEU A 6 0.87 -5.19 53.93
N LEU A 7 0.21 -4.15 53.43
CA LEU A 7 -0.53 -4.17 52.17
C LEU A 7 -0.26 -2.86 51.42
N ALA A 8 0.96 -2.75 50.89
CA ALA A 8 1.28 -1.83 49.79
C ALA A 8 1.13 -2.62 48.49
N LEU A 9 -0.06 -2.57 47.88
CA LEU A 9 -0.29 -3.11 46.55
C LEU A 9 0.22 -2.11 45.52
N LEU A 10 1.46 -2.33 45.09
CA LEU A 10 1.95 -1.97 43.77
C LEU A 10 1.12 -2.73 42.72
N ALA A 11 0.27 -2.02 41.98
CA ALA A 11 -0.22 -2.50 40.68
C ALA A 11 0.49 -1.69 39.59
N VAL A 12 1.57 -2.28 39.10
CA VAL A 12 2.36 -1.84 37.96
C VAL A 12 1.45 -1.67 36.75
N THR A 13 1.47 -0.49 36.15
CA THR A 13 0.95 -0.19 34.82
C THR A 13 1.66 -1.06 33.79
N ALA A 14 1.06 -2.19 33.43
CA ALA A 14 1.44 -2.94 32.25
C ALA A 14 0.79 -2.28 31.02
N LEU A 15 1.53 -1.36 30.40
CA LEU A 15 1.35 -0.99 28.99
C LEU A 15 1.61 -2.23 28.14
N ALA A 16 0.60 -3.07 27.97
CA ALA A 16 0.60 -4.05 26.91
C ALA A 16 0.22 -3.33 25.61
N THR A 17 1.22 -2.94 24.83
CA THR A 17 1.08 -2.62 23.41
C THR A 17 0.73 -3.89 22.64
N GLY A 18 -0.46 -4.44 22.89
CA GLY A 18 -1.14 -5.28 21.93
C GLY A 18 -1.94 -4.36 21.03
N ALA A 19 -1.57 -4.25 19.76
CA ALA A 19 -2.43 -3.64 18.74
C ALA A 19 -3.65 -4.55 18.50
N GLY A 20 -4.50 -4.67 19.54
CA GLY A 20 -5.79 -5.33 19.47
C GLY A 20 -6.75 -4.41 18.74
N ALA A 21 -7.51 -4.99 17.82
CA ALA A 21 -8.54 -4.28 17.07
C ALA A 21 -9.50 -3.57 18.03
N GLN A 22 -9.67 -2.25 17.85
CA GLN A 22 -10.68 -1.49 18.57
C GLN A 22 -12.07 -1.84 18.02
N PRO A 23 -13.07 -2.11 18.87
CA PRO A 23 -14.45 -2.28 18.43
C PRO A 23 -14.94 -1.04 17.69
N ALA A 24 -15.72 -1.24 16.63
CA ALA A 24 -16.28 -0.12 15.83
C ALA A 24 -17.03 0.91 16.69
N ALA A 25 -17.71 0.44 17.75
CA ALA A 25 -18.49 1.25 18.67
C ALA A 25 -17.67 2.25 19.50
N LEU A 26 -16.34 2.09 19.57
CA LEU A 26 -15.43 2.92 20.37
C LEU A 26 -14.56 3.85 19.53
N SER A 27 -14.72 3.85 18.21
CA SER A 27 -13.85 4.66 17.36
C SER A 27 -14.33 6.12 17.22
N SER A 28 -13.38 7.05 17.38
CA SER A 28 -13.56 8.49 17.18
C SER A 28 -13.19 8.97 15.76
N TYR A 29 -12.72 8.08 14.87
CA TYR A 29 -12.14 8.48 13.58
C TYR A 29 -13.15 8.71 12.45
N GLY A 30 -14.44 8.61 12.76
CA GLY A 30 -15.54 8.89 11.82
C GLY A 30 -15.91 7.72 10.93
N LYS A 31 -16.97 7.92 10.14
CA LYS A 31 -17.51 6.91 9.23
C LYS A 31 -16.70 6.84 7.94
N ALA A 32 -16.65 5.66 7.36
CA ALA A 32 -16.11 5.43 6.03
C ALA A 32 -17.08 5.91 4.97
N GLU A 33 -16.58 6.62 3.96
CA GLU A 33 -17.34 7.14 2.83
C GLU A 33 -16.78 6.58 1.52
N ARG A 34 -17.64 6.32 0.53
CA ARG A 34 -17.22 5.75 -0.76
C ARG A 34 -16.13 6.57 -1.48
N ARG A 35 -16.07 7.88 -1.24
CA ARG A 35 -15.11 8.80 -1.86
C ARG A 35 -13.78 8.91 -1.10
N ASP A 36 -13.61 8.20 0.01
CA ASP A 36 -12.39 8.26 0.79
C ASP A 36 -11.18 7.71 0.02
N PRO A 37 -9.96 8.26 0.23
CA PRO A 37 -8.76 7.88 -0.52
C PRO A 37 -8.47 6.37 -0.53
N LEU A 38 -8.76 5.67 0.57
CA LEU A 38 -8.61 4.22 0.67
C LEU A 38 -9.43 3.46 -0.39
N PHE A 39 -10.67 3.90 -0.67
CA PHE A 39 -11.53 3.28 -1.68
C PHE A 39 -11.17 3.71 -3.11
N LEU A 40 -10.61 4.91 -3.29
CA LEU A 40 -10.08 5.34 -4.58
C LEU A 40 -8.85 4.51 -4.98
N ARG A 41 -8.01 4.20 -3.99
CA ARG A 41 -6.85 3.31 -4.15
C ARG A 41 -7.26 1.88 -4.53
N PHE A 42 -8.25 1.33 -3.82
CA PHE A 42 -8.74 -0.04 -4.03
C PHE A 42 -10.16 -0.02 -4.59
N ASN A 43 -10.31 0.34 -5.86
CA ASN A 43 -11.62 0.47 -6.51
C ASN A 43 -12.50 -0.80 -6.39
N GLN A 44 -11.91 -1.99 -6.55
CA GLN A 44 -12.64 -3.27 -6.38
C GLN A 44 -13.17 -3.45 -4.96
N MET A 45 -12.45 -2.94 -3.95
CA MET A 45 -12.93 -2.93 -2.57
C MET A 45 -14.13 -2.00 -2.45
N ALA A 46 -14.12 -0.83 -3.10
CA ALA A 46 -15.25 0.10 -3.09
C ALA A 46 -16.53 -0.54 -3.64
N ASP A 47 -16.42 -1.27 -4.76
CA ASP A 47 -17.56 -1.96 -5.35
C ASP A 47 -18.08 -3.08 -4.45
N ARG A 48 -17.16 -3.90 -3.90
CA ARG A 48 -17.53 -4.96 -2.95
C ARG A 48 -18.09 -4.41 -1.64
N TYR A 49 -17.63 -3.26 -1.17
CA TYR A 49 -18.06 -2.71 0.12
C TYR A 49 -19.41 -1.98 0.03
N TRP A 50 -19.63 -1.24 -1.06
CA TRP A 50 -20.76 -0.32 -1.19
C TRP A 50 -21.84 -0.73 -2.19
N VAL A 51 -21.51 -1.55 -3.20
CA VAL A 51 -22.41 -1.83 -4.33
C VAL A 51 -22.91 -3.27 -4.30
N ASN A 52 -22.07 -4.22 -3.94
CA ASN A 52 -22.44 -5.63 -3.92
C ASN A 52 -23.56 -5.89 -2.89
N THR A 53 -24.68 -6.44 -3.35
CA THR A 53 -25.87 -6.67 -2.51
C THR A 53 -25.61 -7.67 -1.39
N GLU A 54 -24.72 -8.64 -1.60
CA GLU A 54 -24.43 -9.69 -0.63
C GLU A 54 -23.69 -9.17 0.60
N THR A 55 -22.77 -8.24 0.38
CA THR A 55 -21.98 -7.56 1.41
C THR A 55 -22.73 -6.36 1.98
N MET A 56 -23.65 -5.74 1.23
CA MET A 56 -24.54 -4.71 1.74
C MET A 56 -25.39 -5.22 2.91
N ALA A 57 -25.92 -6.44 2.79
CA ALA A 57 -26.72 -7.11 3.81
C ALA A 57 -25.91 -7.73 4.97
N ALA A 58 -24.58 -7.58 4.99
CA ALA A 58 -23.74 -8.14 6.04
C ALA A 58 -23.93 -7.38 7.37
N SER A 59 -24.10 -8.11 8.47
CA SER A 59 -24.17 -7.60 9.83
C SER A 59 -22.81 -7.09 10.33
N HIS A 60 -21.73 -7.69 9.84
CA HIS A 60 -20.36 -7.24 10.11
C HIS A 60 -19.59 -7.05 8.82
N LYS A 61 -18.84 -5.94 8.74
CA LYS A 61 -18.01 -5.59 7.58
C LYS A 61 -16.66 -5.10 8.05
N VAL A 62 -15.60 -5.77 7.64
CA VAL A 62 -14.26 -5.44 8.09
C VAL A 62 -13.33 -5.32 6.89
N VAL A 63 -12.46 -4.30 6.92
CA VAL A 63 -11.36 -4.12 5.97
C VAL A 63 -10.06 -4.08 6.73
N ALA A 64 -9.08 -4.86 6.28
CA ALA A 64 -7.71 -4.85 6.75
C ALA A 64 -6.75 -4.49 5.60
N VAL A 65 -5.73 -3.69 5.91
CA VAL A 65 -4.65 -3.34 4.98
C VAL A 65 -3.31 -3.41 5.70
N PRO A 66 -2.19 -3.67 4.99
CA PRO A 66 -0.88 -3.52 5.56
C PRO A 66 -0.59 -2.06 5.86
N MET A 67 -0.07 -1.81 7.06
CA MET A 67 0.29 -0.49 7.57
C MET A 67 1.78 -0.48 7.96
N PRO A 68 2.44 0.69 7.96
CA PRO A 68 1.92 2.03 7.63
C PRO A 68 1.60 2.21 6.13
N ARG A 69 1.05 3.35 5.70
CA ARG A 69 0.54 3.59 4.32
C ARG A 69 1.47 3.14 3.18
N GLN A 70 2.78 3.10 3.44
CA GLN A 70 3.80 2.60 2.52
C GLN A 70 3.63 1.12 2.16
N CYS A 71 3.04 0.34 3.04
CA CYS A 71 2.80 -1.09 2.89
C CYS A 71 1.49 -1.41 2.19
N ALA A 72 0.64 -0.43 1.89
CA ALA A 72 -0.70 -0.70 1.41
C ALA A 72 -0.73 -0.97 -0.11
N PHE A 73 -0.15 -2.06 -0.58
CA PHE A 73 -0.28 -2.52 -1.97
C PHE A 73 -1.35 -3.60 -2.15
N LEU A 74 -1.98 -4.03 -1.05
CA LEU A 74 -3.09 -4.98 -1.03
C LEU A 74 -4.12 -4.58 0.03
N TYR A 75 -5.30 -5.19 -0.05
CA TYR A 75 -6.29 -5.19 1.01
C TYR A 75 -6.85 -6.61 1.20
N ALA A 76 -7.48 -6.84 2.35
CA ALA A 76 -8.38 -7.95 2.58
C ALA A 76 -9.65 -7.44 3.25
N ASP A 77 -10.78 -8.01 2.92
CA ASP A 77 -12.07 -7.71 3.52
C ASP A 77 -12.78 -8.99 3.96
N SER A 78 -13.66 -8.86 4.94
CA SER A 78 -14.47 -9.96 5.45
C SER A 78 -15.86 -9.46 5.82
N TYR A 79 -16.87 -10.28 5.53
CA TYR A 79 -18.28 -9.94 5.70
C TYR A 79 -19.01 -11.15 6.32
N SER A 80 -19.91 -10.89 7.26
CA SER A 80 -20.75 -11.93 7.88
C SER A 80 -22.21 -11.50 7.96
N ARG A 81 -23.14 -12.46 7.86
CA ARG A 81 -24.59 -12.27 8.06
C ARG A 81 -25.06 -12.89 9.37
N GLY A 82 -24.37 -12.54 10.46
CA GLY A 82 -24.71 -12.97 11.83
C GLY A 82 -24.21 -14.36 12.24
N GLN A 83 -23.48 -15.06 11.37
CA GLN A 83 -22.91 -16.39 11.69
C GLN A 83 -21.59 -16.31 12.46
N MET A 84 -20.99 -15.11 12.51
CA MET A 84 -19.72 -14.83 13.17
C MET A 84 -19.86 -13.51 13.91
N SER A 85 -19.23 -13.41 15.07
CA SER A 85 -19.07 -12.17 15.82
C SER A 85 -18.17 -11.17 15.09
N GLU A 86 -18.25 -9.89 15.44
CA GLU A 86 -17.38 -8.84 14.90
C GLU A 86 -15.90 -9.23 14.99
N ARG A 87 -15.48 -9.79 16.13
CA ARG A 87 -14.10 -10.21 16.38
C ARG A 87 -13.65 -11.32 15.43
N GLU A 88 -14.47 -12.35 15.24
CA GLU A 88 -14.14 -13.44 14.32
C GLU A 88 -14.01 -12.94 12.87
N VAL A 89 -14.87 -12.00 12.46
CA VAL A 89 -14.78 -11.38 11.12
C VAL A 89 -13.50 -10.55 10.98
N GLN A 90 -13.09 -9.84 12.04
CA GLN A 90 -11.83 -9.12 12.08
C GLN A 90 -10.62 -10.06 11.99
N GLU A 91 -10.61 -11.15 12.74
CA GLU A 91 -9.54 -12.15 12.72
C GLU A 91 -9.40 -12.80 11.33
N VAL A 92 -10.52 -13.09 10.64
CA VAL A 92 -10.49 -13.59 9.26
C VAL A 92 -9.91 -12.56 8.29
N ALA A 93 -10.31 -11.29 8.39
CA ALA A 93 -9.76 -10.23 7.54
C ALA A 93 -8.24 -10.05 7.75
N LEU A 94 -7.80 -10.04 9.02
CA LEU A 94 -6.38 -9.95 9.39
C LEU A 94 -5.59 -11.17 8.90
N SER A 95 -6.10 -12.38 9.12
CA SER A 95 -5.47 -13.62 8.68
C SER A 95 -5.29 -13.64 7.17
N ASN A 96 -6.33 -13.31 6.40
CA ASN A 96 -6.25 -13.23 4.95
C ASN A 96 -5.27 -12.15 4.47
N CYS A 97 -5.26 -10.98 5.12
CA CYS A 97 -4.31 -9.92 4.79
C CYS A 97 -2.86 -10.37 5.04
N ASN A 98 -2.57 -10.93 6.22
CA ASN A 98 -1.23 -11.38 6.58
C ASN A 98 -0.76 -12.53 5.70
N ARG A 99 -1.64 -13.48 5.36
CA ARG A 99 -1.32 -14.56 4.42
C ARG A 99 -0.94 -14.01 3.05
N ARG A 100 -1.74 -13.10 2.47
CA ARG A 100 -1.42 -12.47 1.17
C ARG A 100 -0.15 -11.62 1.24
N LEU A 101 0.07 -10.93 2.35
CA LEU A 101 1.29 -10.17 2.59
C LEU A 101 2.53 -11.09 2.60
N ALA A 102 2.44 -12.26 3.23
CA ALA A 102 3.51 -13.25 3.22
C ALA A 102 3.71 -13.89 1.83
N GLU A 103 2.63 -14.19 1.11
CA GLU A 103 2.68 -14.77 -0.25
C GLU A 103 3.33 -13.83 -1.27
N LEU A 104 3.03 -12.53 -1.21
CA LEU A 104 3.58 -11.53 -2.12
C LEU A 104 5.01 -11.12 -1.76
N GLY A 105 5.51 -11.57 -0.60
CA GLY A 105 6.82 -11.23 -0.07
C GLY A 105 6.86 -9.81 0.51
N PRO A 106 7.97 -9.48 1.22
CA PRO A 106 8.17 -8.14 1.75
C PRO A 106 8.14 -7.11 0.61
N LEU A 107 7.83 -5.84 0.96
CA LEU A 107 7.92 -4.69 0.06
C LEU A 107 9.25 -4.61 -0.70
N GLY A 108 10.30 -5.27 -0.19
CA GLY A 108 11.56 -5.51 -0.86
C GLY A 108 12.71 -5.68 0.13
N GLU A 109 13.93 -5.82 -0.39
CA GLU A 109 15.21 -5.82 0.37
C GLU A 109 15.46 -4.51 1.16
N ASN A 110 14.56 -3.54 1.04
CA ASN A 110 14.86 -2.13 1.20
C ASN A 110 13.77 -1.37 1.97
N TYR A 111 12.96 -2.08 2.75
CA TYR A 111 12.05 -1.43 3.69
C TYR A 111 12.33 -1.97 5.07
N SER A 112 13.06 -1.20 5.87
CA SER A 112 13.10 -1.31 7.33
C SER A 112 11.75 -0.94 7.98
N VAL A 113 10.67 -0.96 7.20
CA VAL A 113 9.31 -0.65 7.61
C VAL A 113 8.65 -1.97 7.97
N ASP A 114 8.28 -2.10 9.25
CA ASP A 114 7.52 -3.23 9.75
C ASP A 114 6.09 -3.17 9.18
N CYS A 115 5.88 -3.89 8.08
CA CYS A 115 4.57 -4.00 7.43
C CYS A 115 3.73 -5.04 8.15
N GLN A 116 2.68 -4.58 8.82
CA GLN A 116 1.72 -5.45 9.48
C GLN A 116 0.30 -5.12 9.07
N CYS A 117 -0.50 -6.15 8.82
CA CYS A 117 -1.91 -5.95 8.56
C CYS A 117 -2.63 -5.45 9.81
N LYS A 118 -3.40 -4.38 9.63
CA LYS A 118 -4.29 -3.83 10.65
C LYS A 118 -5.70 -3.72 10.10
N VAL A 119 -6.69 -3.96 10.94
CA VAL A 119 -8.07 -3.58 10.63
C VAL A 119 -8.11 -2.06 10.59
N VAL A 120 -8.64 -1.51 9.50
CA VAL A 120 -8.77 -0.06 9.30
C VAL A 120 -10.22 0.40 9.24
N ILE A 121 -11.13 -0.47 8.81
CA ILE A 121 -12.57 -0.23 8.87
C ILE A 121 -13.23 -1.41 9.58
N SER A 122 -14.10 -1.12 10.54
CA SER A 122 -15.00 -2.10 11.14
C SER A 122 -16.41 -1.52 11.21
N ASN A 123 -17.39 -2.26 10.68
CA ASN A 123 -18.82 -1.91 10.65
C ASN A 123 -19.13 -0.49 10.18
N GLY A 124 -18.41 -0.02 9.14
CA GLY A 124 -18.62 1.29 8.53
C GLY A 124 -17.89 2.45 9.23
N VAL A 125 -17.10 2.17 10.26
CA VAL A 125 -16.32 3.17 11.01
C VAL A 125 -14.84 2.89 10.84
N TYR A 126 -14.05 3.95 10.66
CA TYR A 126 -12.60 3.83 10.68
C TYR A 126 -12.13 3.48 12.09
N VAL A 127 -11.23 2.53 12.27
CA VAL A 127 -10.66 2.18 13.60
C VAL A 127 -9.20 2.59 13.75
N VAL A 128 -8.67 3.30 12.75
CA VAL A 128 -7.37 4.00 12.78
C VAL A 128 -7.56 5.45 12.32
N PRO A 129 -6.65 6.37 12.65
CA PRO A 129 -6.75 7.75 12.17
C PRO A 129 -6.72 7.82 10.65
N ARG A 130 -7.63 8.61 10.06
CA ARG A 130 -7.82 8.69 8.59
C ARG A 130 -6.59 9.17 7.84
N ASP A 131 -5.81 10.06 8.45
CA ASP A 131 -4.55 10.60 7.91
C ASP A 131 -3.42 9.57 7.84
N THR A 132 -3.54 8.45 8.56
CA THR A 132 -2.58 7.34 8.47
C THR A 132 -2.87 6.37 7.33
N LEU A 133 -4.07 6.46 6.72
CA LEU A 133 -4.50 5.56 5.67
C LEU A 133 -3.74 5.81 4.36
N PRO A 134 -3.61 4.77 3.53
CA PRO A 134 -3.06 4.94 2.20
C PRO A 134 -4.03 5.71 1.31
N ASP A 135 -3.47 6.61 0.51
CA ASP A 135 -4.16 7.28 -0.59
C ASP A 135 -3.71 6.67 -1.93
N ASP A 136 -4.36 7.09 -3.00
CA ASP A 136 -4.01 6.72 -4.37
C ASP A 136 -2.68 7.32 -4.85
N SER A 137 -2.14 8.26 -4.08
CA SER A 137 -0.95 9.01 -4.41
C SER A 137 0.35 8.30 -4.06
N PHE A 138 0.33 7.09 -3.48
CA PHE A 138 1.53 6.45 -2.91
C PHE A 138 1.69 4.99 -3.32
N GLY A 139 2.89 4.48 -3.64
CA GLY A 139 3.03 3.05 -3.94
C GLY A 139 4.46 2.54 -4.07
N PRO A 140 4.72 1.26 -3.72
CA PRO A 140 6.06 0.67 -3.84
C PRO A 140 6.57 0.80 -5.28
N ALA A 141 7.81 1.23 -5.44
CA ALA A 141 8.46 1.44 -6.72
C ALA A 141 9.76 0.64 -6.83
N SER A 142 10.00 0.09 -8.02
CA SER A 142 11.26 -0.55 -8.40
C SER A 142 11.69 -0.01 -9.76
N ILE A 143 12.92 0.47 -9.87
CA ILE A 143 13.54 0.92 -11.12
C ILE A 143 14.69 -0.02 -11.42
N PHE A 144 14.64 -0.65 -12.58
CA PHE A 144 15.69 -1.48 -13.16
C PHE A 144 16.30 -0.72 -14.32
N TYR A 145 17.62 -0.59 -14.33
CA TYR A 145 18.31 0.12 -15.40
C TYR A 145 19.70 -0.43 -15.62
N ARG A 146 20.28 -0.15 -16.79
CA ARG A 146 21.72 -0.32 -16.98
C ARG A 146 22.44 0.97 -16.65
N ASP A 147 23.43 0.88 -15.78
CA ASP A 147 24.30 1.99 -15.45
C ASP A 147 25.20 2.38 -16.63
N ASP A 148 26.03 3.38 -16.42
CA ASP A 148 26.88 3.92 -17.48
C ASP A 148 27.94 2.95 -18.00
N ARG A 149 28.22 1.89 -17.24
CA ARG A 149 29.17 0.82 -17.57
C ARG A 149 28.45 -0.41 -18.14
N GLY A 150 27.13 -0.34 -18.31
CA GLY A 150 26.30 -1.43 -18.81
C GLY A 150 25.89 -2.45 -17.74
N ASN A 151 26.23 -2.25 -16.47
CA ASN A 151 25.85 -3.15 -15.38
C ASN A 151 24.36 -2.98 -15.07
N VAL A 152 23.68 -4.08 -14.77
CA VAL A 152 22.31 -4.01 -14.27
C VAL A 152 22.33 -3.45 -12.86
N ALA A 153 21.62 -2.35 -12.67
CA ALA A 153 21.42 -1.67 -11.41
C ALA A 153 19.94 -1.62 -11.07
N ARG A 154 19.68 -1.51 -9.78
CA ARG A 154 18.33 -1.56 -9.21
C ARG A 154 18.18 -0.50 -8.13
N LEU A 155 17.09 0.25 -8.21
CA LEU A 155 16.66 1.20 -7.19
C LEU A 155 15.27 0.79 -6.70
N ASN A 156 15.13 0.62 -5.39
CA ASN A 156 13.83 0.39 -4.74
C ASN A 156 13.50 1.59 -3.86
N GLY A 157 12.23 1.95 -3.81
CA GLY A 157 11.77 3.10 -3.04
C GLY A 157 10.27 3.27 -3.20
N VAL A 158 9.71 4.35 -2.70
CA VAL A 158 8.28 4.62 -2.85
C VAL A 158 8.04 5.72 -3.85
N ALA A 159 7.16 5.46 -4.82
CA ALA A 159 6.59 6.51 -5.64
C ALA A 159 5.51 7.30 -4.90
N ARG A 160 5.52 8.63 -5.11
CA ARG A 160 4.44 9.54 -4.75
C ARG A 160 3.96 10.30 -5.98
N TYR A 161 2.65 10.45 -6.14
CA TYR A 161 2.02 11.11 -7.28
C TYR A 161 1.35 12.41 -6.85
N GLY A 162 1.33 13.40 -7.73
CA GLY A 162 0.54 14.61 -7.52
C GLY A 162 -0.96 14.42 -7.82
N ALA A 163 -1.32 13.36 -8.54
CA ALA A 163 -2.67 13.14 -9.08
C ALA A 163 -2.88 11.67 -9.53
N LEU A 164 -4.08 11.34 -10.04
CA LEU A 164 -4.42 10.00 -10.50
C LEU A 164 -3.97 9.74 -11.94
N ILE A 165 -3.08 8.76 -12.11
CA ILE A 165 -2.63 8.30 -13.42
C ILE A 165 -3.79 7.67 -14.18
N GLY A 166 -3.95 8.05 -15.46
CA GLY A 166 -5.06 7.61 -16.31
C GLY A 166 -6.32 8.51 -16.25
N ARG A 167 -6.41 9.41 -15.25
CA ARG A 167 -7.48 10.43 -15.16
C ARG A 167 -6.97 11.80 -15.58
N ASP A 168 -5.88 12.25 -14.96
CA ASP A 168 -5.33 13.59 -15.16
C ASP A 168 -4.35 13.59 -16.34
N ARG A 169 -4.43 14.58 -17.25
CA ARG A 169 -3.68 14.60 -18.53
C ARG A 169 -2.19 14.34 -18.35
N SER A 170 -1.61 14.88 -17.29
CA SER A 170 -0.22 14.71 -16.92
C SER A 170 -0.12 14.63 -15.40
N VAL A 171 0.68 13.69 -14.90
CA VAL A 171 0.86 13.41 -13.48
C VAL A 171 2.34 13.41 -13.17
N THR A 172 2.77 14.34 -12.33
CA THR A 172 4.13 14.35 -11.78
C THR A 172 4.25 13.31 -10.68
N PHE A 173 5.43 12.70 -10.58
CA PHE A 173 5.74 11.77 -9.50
C PHE A 173 7.15 11.98 -8.96
N THR A 174 7.35 11.60 -7.70
CA THR A 174 8.67 11.48 -7.07
C THR A 174 8.87 10.04 -6.63
N VAL A 175 10.12 9.60 -6.51
CA VAL A 175 10.49 8.35 -5.86
C VAL A 175 11.44 8.67 -4.71
N ASP A 176 11.02 8.32 -3.50
CA ASP A 176 11.83 8.41 -2.30
C ASP A 176 12.53 7.06 -2.07
N ASN A 177 13.82 7.06 -1.74
CA ASN A 177 14.52 5.83 -1.39
C ASN A 177 14.13 5.32 0.01
N VAL A 178 14.79 4.25 0.44
CA VAL A 178 14.56 3.58 1.73
C VAL A 178 14.77 4.46 2.96
N ARG A 179 15.54 5.54 2.81
CA ARG A 179 15.84 6.53 3.84
C ARG A 179 14.90 7.74 3.78
N ALA A 180 13.84 7.64 2.98
CA ALA A 180 12.93 8.75 2.66
C ALA A 180 13.62 9.96 2.01
N GLU A 181 14.73 9.72 1.30
CA GLU A 181 15.41 10.76 0.51
C GLU A 181 14.87 10.73 -0.93
N PRO A 182 14.46 11.87 -1.50
CA PRO A 182 14.02 11.93 -2.89
C PRO A 182 15.19 11.59 -3.81
N VAL A 183 15.03 10.54 -4.62
CA VAL A 183 16.06 10.04 -5.53
C VAL A 183 15.69 10.21 -6.99
N CYS A 184 14.40 10.19 -7.32
CA CYS A 184 13.93 10.44 -8.67
C CYS A 184 12.70 11.34 -8.69
N ASP A 185 12.52 12.04 -9.80
CA ASP A 185 11.32 12.75 -10.18
C ASP A 185 10.97 12.42 -11.62
N GLY A 186 9.71 12.61 -12.00
CA GLY A 186 9.26 12.27 -13.33
C GLY A 186 7.84 12.70 -13.62
N THR A 187 7.40 12.37 -14.82
CA THR A 187 6.05 12.70 -15.31
C THR A 187 5.50 11.53 -16.12
N PHE A 188 4.25 11.17 -15.84
CA PHE A 188 3.39 10.38 -16.72
C PHE A 188 2.50 11.31 -17.54
N THR A 189 2.40 11.06 -18.84
CA THR A 189 1.50 11.79 -19.74
C THR A 189 0.55 10.78 -20.37
N ASN A 190 -0.74 10.90 -20.07
CA ASN A 190 -1.73 9.92 -20.53
C ASN A 190 -1.93 10.08 -22.05
N GLU A 191 -1.85 8.97 -22.78
CA GLU A 191 -2.29 8.88 -24.19
C GLU A 191 -3.58 8.05 -24.32
N GLY A 192 -3.92 7.29 -23.27
CA GLY A 192 -5.18 6.58 -23.11
C GLY A 192 -5.46 6.24 -21.64
N PRO A 193 -6.57 5.55 -21.33
CA PRO A 193 -6.97 5.26 -19.95
C PRO A 193 -5.95 4.42 -19.16
N ASN A 194 -5.21 3.55 -19.85
CA ASN A 194 -4.27 2.61 -19.24
C ASN A 194 -2.86 2.71 -19.83
N SER A 195 -2.55 3.73 -20.62
CA SER A 195 -1.25 3.86 -21.27
C SER A 195 -0.88 5.30 -21.58
N GLY A 196 0.41 5.52 -21.80
CA GLY A 196 0.92 6.81 -22.22
C GLY A 196 2.43 6.86 -22.24
N LYS A 197 2.97 8.07 -22.12
CA LYS A 197 4.41 8.31 -22.02
C LYS A 197 4.86 8.49 -20.59
N PHE A 198 6.10 8.15 -20.30
CA PHE A 198 6.76 8.54 -19.07
C PHE A 198 8.11 9.19 -19.35
N SER A 199 8.53 10.02 -18.41
CA SER A 199 9.90 10.48 -18.26
C SER A 199 10.28 10.41 -16.79
N LEU A 200 11.55 10.15 -16.51
CA LEU A 200 12.11 10.20 -15.18
C LEU A 200 13.54 10.73 -15.22
N SER A 201 13.93 11.36 -14.12
CA SER A 201 15.26 11.86 -13.81
C SER A 201 15.59 11.42 -12.40
N CYS A 202 16.78 10.86 -12.18
CA CYS A 202 17.24 10.43 -10.87
C CYS A 202 18.62 11.02 -10.56
N PHE A 203 18.92 11.10 -9.26
CA PHE A 203 20.20 11.52 -8.72
C PHE A 203 20.66 12.89 -9.24
N GLY A 204 19.72 13.83 -9.37
CA GLY A 204 19.98 15.16 -9.92
C GLY A 204 20.29 15.17 -11.41
N GLY A 205 19.67 14.28 -12.19
CA GLY A 205 19.84 14.22 -13.65
C GLY A 205 20.99 13.36 -14.15
N LYS A 206 21.73 12.68 -13.25
CA LYS A 206 22.80 11.75 -13.64
C LYS A 206 22.27 10.52 -14.35
N PHE A 207 21.02 10.17 -14.09
CA PHE A 207 20.30 9.09 -14.77
C PHE A 207 18.95 9.63 -15.21
N SER A 208 18.61 9.45 -16.47
CA SER A 208 17.31 9.85 -17.00
C SER A 208 16.82 8.82 -18.00
N GLY A 209 15.52 8.58 -18.03
CA GLY A 209 14.89 7.67 -18.98
C GLY A 209 13.54 8.17 -19.44
N ASN A 210 13.14 7.80 -20.64
CA ASN A 210 11.80 8.05 -21.15
C ASN A 210 11.30 6.86 -21.97
N GLY A 211 10.00 6.79 -22.17
CA GLY A 211 9.38 5.72 -22.94
C GLY A 211 7.88 5.69 -22.76
N THR A 212 7.31 4.50 -22.76
CA THR A 212 5.87 4.28 -22.57
C THR A 212 5.59 3.63 -21.23
N TYR A 213 4.39 3.85 -20.71
CA TYR A 213 3.88 3.08 -19.59
C TYR A 213 2.55 2.41 -19.92
N GLU A 214 2.28 1.35 -19.17
CA GLU A 214 1.01 0.64 -19.17
C GLU A 214 0.56 0.43 -17.72
N ARG A 215 -0.74 0.59 -17.47
CA ARG A 215 -1.40 0.19 -16.23
C ARG A 215 -1.91 -1.23 -16.39
N LYS A 216 -1.41 -2.15 -15.57
CA LYS A 216 -1.84 -3.54 -15.49
C LYS A 216 -2.88 -3.66 -14.39
N THR A 217 -4.05 -4.18 -14.74
CA THR A 217 -5.13 -4.48 -13.79
C THR A 217 -5.06 -5.94 -13.40
N GLY A 218 -5.16 -6.24 -12.11
CA GLY A 218 -5.14 -7.60 -11.60
C GLY A 218 -3.73 -8.23 -11.51
N ALA A 219 -3.74 -9.54 -11.21
CA ALA A 219 -2.70 -10.37 -10.63
C ALA A 219 -1.23 -9.84 -10.61
N PRO A 220 -0.57 -9.80 -9.44
CA PRO A 220 -1.14 -10.05 -8.12
C PRO A 220 -1.92 -8.85 -7.55
N ASN A 221 -1.65 -7.64 -8.04
CA ASN A 221 -2.37 -6.39 -7.74
C ASN A 221 -2.24 -5.42 -8.92
N ASP A 222 -3.10 -4.41 -8.97
CA ASP A 222 -2.99 -3.31 -9.92
C ASP A 222 -1.63 -2.61 -9.81
N HIS A 223 -0.96 -2.40 -10.93
CA HIS A 223 0.37 -1.79 -10.98
C HIS A 223 0.63 -1.09 -12.32
N ILE A 224 1.68 -0.28 -12.35
CA ILE A 224 2.15 0.43 -13.54
C ILE A 224 3.50 -0.14 -13.93
N VAL A 225 3.70 -0.36 -15.22
CA VAL A 225 4.99 -0.73 -15.80
C VAL A 225 5.34 0.29 -16.87
N ALA A 226 6.44 0.99 -16.67
CA ALA A 226 7.04 1.91 -17.61
C ALA A 226 8.29 1.28 -18.22
N ARG A 227 8.40 1.26 -19.54
CA ARG A 227 9.53 0.70 -20.29
C ARG A 227 10.07 1.74 -21.24
N GLY A 228 11.37 1.92 -21.19
CA GLY A 228 12.00 3.01 -21.90
C GLY A 228 13.50 2.83 -22.03
N GLN A 229 14.15 3.91 -22.43
CA GLN A 229 15.58 3.95 -22.59
C GLN A 229 16.15 5.26 -22.04
N THR A 230 17.43 5.22 -21.68
CA THR A 230 18.21 6.44 -21.43
C THR A 230 18.55 7.14 -22.76
N SER A 231 19.13 8.33 -22.68
CA SER A 231 19.66 9.04 -23.87
C SER A 231 20.71 8.25 -24.66
N ARG A 232 21.32 7.23 -24.04
CA ARG A 232 22.30 6.32 -24.66
C ARG A 232 21.68 5.02 -25.19
N GLY A 233 20.34 4.91 -25.19
CA GLY A 233 19.64 3.70 -25.65
C GLY A 233 19.67 2.54 -24.66
N LEU A 234 20.16 2.74 -23.43
CA LEU A 234 20.21 1.69 -22.41
C LEU A 234 18.81 1.46 -21.81
N PRO A 235 18.37 0.21 -21.60
CA PRO A 235 17.03 -0.08 -21.13
C PRO A 235 16.77 0.43 -19.70
N VAL A 236 15.55 0.91 -19.48
CA VAL A 236 15.01 1.33 -18.18
C VAL A 236 13.61 0.74 -18.02
N VAL A 237 13.35 0.17 -16.85
CA VAL A 237 12.03 -0.32 -16.46
C VAL A 237 11.67 0.23 -15.08
N LEU A 238 10.55 0.94 -14.99
CA LEU A 238 9.95 1.42 -13.74
C LEU A 238 8.68 0.62 -13.45
N VAL A 239 8.58 0.03 -12.27
CA VAL A 239 7.40 -0.68 -11.79
C VAL A 239 6.89 0.04 -10.57
N ILE A 240 5.60 0.38 -10.53
CA ILE A 240 4.96 0.96 -9.35
C ILE A 240 3.71 0.17 -8.97
N GLY A 241 3.54 -0.13 -7.69
CA GLY A 241 2.41 -0.88 -7.13
C GLY A 241 2.71 -2.34 -6.81
N LEU A 242 3.90 -2.85 -7.18
CA LEU A 242 4.34 -4.20 -6.82
C LEU A 242 5.45 -4.18 -5.77
N PRO A 243 5.45 -5.14 -4.82
CA PRO A 243 6.59 -5.40 -3.97
C PRO A 243 7.84 -5.67 -4.79
N SER A 244 8.99 -5.29 -4.27
CA SER A 244 10.21 -5.26 -5.06
C SER A 244 10.63 -6.65 -5.55
N GLN A 245 10.50 -7.71 -4.73
CA GLN A 245 10.89 -9.06 -5.13
C GLN A 245 10.10 -9.54 -6.35
N LEU A 246 8.79 -9.32 -6.32
CA LEU A 246 7.91 -9.63 -7.44
C LEU A 246 8.21 -8.77 -8.66
N ALA A 247 8.37 -7.45 -8.48
CA ALA A 247 8.73 -6.55 -9.58
C ALA A 247 10.02 -7.01 -10.28
N ALA A 248 11.02 -7.47 -9.52
CA ALA A 248 12.27 -7.98 -10.07
C ALA A 248 12.06 -9.30 -10.82
N GLY A 249 11.33 -10.26 -10.23
CA GLY A 249 11.05 -11.55 -10.87
C GLY A 249 10.23 -11.43 -12.16
N THR A 250 9.32 -10.45 -12.24
CA THR A 250 8.44 -10.28 -13.41
C THR A 250 9.02 -9.34 -14.47
N TYR A 251 9.73 -8.28 -14.06
CA TYR A 251 10.08 -7.17 -14.95
C TYR A 251 11.57 -6.79 -14.95
N GLY A 252 12.39 -7.38 -14.08
CA GLY A 252 13.80 -7.02 -13.92
C GLY A 252 14.75 -7.57 -15.00
N GLY A 253 14.28 -8.42 -15.92
CA GLY A 253 15.09 -8.94 -17.01
C GLY A 253 15.32 -7.91 -18.12
N ILE A 254 16.42 -7.14 -18.03
CA ILE A 254 16.85 -6.09 -18.98
C ILE A 254 18.35 -6.16 -19.30
#